data_AF-A0A7J8CDJ5-F1
#
_entry.id   AF-A0A7J8CDJ5-F1
#
_cell.length_a   1.000
_cell.length_b   1.000
_cell.length_c   1.000
_cell.angle_alpha   90.00
_cell.angle_beta   90.00
_cell.angle_gamma   90.00
#
_symmetry.space_group_name_H-M   'P 1'
#
loop_
_entity.id
_entity.type
_entity.pdbx_description
1 polymer ?
#
loop_
_entity_poly.entity_id
_entity_poly.type
_entity_poly.pdbx_seq_one_letter_code
_entity_poly.pdbx_strand_id
1 'polypeptide(L)'
;MAETHFAPSEVHMALYDEDLLKNPFYLALQKWRPDLCNKVAQIHGIVLVPCKGSLTSNIQSTCQFESYILIPVEEHFQTLNGKDVFIQGNRIKLGAGFASLLSVPILFEETFYNEKEESFSLLCIAHPLEKRESSGILGENLVLIWRNVFVELPSDIIVTNIL
;
A
#
# COMPACT_ATOMS: atom_id res chain seq x y z
N MET A 1 11.07 32.83 -34.96
CA MET A 1 9.83 32.82 -34.15
C MET A 1 9.67 31.38 -33.70
N ALA A 2 9.85 31.13 -32.41
CA ALA A 2 9.94 29.79 -31.86
C ALA A 2 8.52 29.24 -31.66
N GLU A 3 8.16 28.21 -32.43
CA GLU A 3 7.00 27.38 -32.15
C GLU A 3 7.35 26.50 -30.96
N THR A 4 6.90 26.89 -29.78
CA THR A 4 6.94 26.05 -28.58
C THR A 4 6.07 24.82 -28.82
N HIS A 5 6.72 23.73 -29.20
CA HIS A 5 6.18 22.39 -29.23
C HIS A 5 5.69 22.05 -27.81
N PHE A 6 4.39 22.23 -27.56
CA PHE A 6 3.74 21.72 -26.35
C PHE A 6 3.72 20.20 -26.50
N ALA A 7 4.74 19.53 -25.96
CA ALA A 7 4.70 18.09 -25.77
C ALA A 7 3.50 17.80 -24.87
N PRO A 8 2.55 16.94 -25.28
CA PRO A 8 1.62 16.38 -24.33
C PRO A 8 2.47 15.70 -23.26
N SER A 9 2.23 16.02 -21.99
CA SER A 9 2.78 15.24 -20.90
C SER A 9 2.45 13.78 -21.18
N GLU A 10 3.47 12.99 -21.51
CA GLU A 10 3.42 11.53 -21.54
C GLU A 10 3.03 11.08 -20.14
N VAL A 11 1.73 11.07 -19.87
CA VAL A 11 1.17 10.27 -18.81
C VAL A 11 1.43 8.85 -19.28
N HIS A 12 2.46 8.25 -18.70
CA HIS A 12 2.92 6.89 -18.90
C HIS A 12 1.88 5.88 -18.36
N MET A 13 0.62 6.00 -18.81
CA MET A 13 -0.52 5.17 -18.42
C MET A 13 -0.87 4.16 -19.51
N ALA A 14 0.17 3.49 -20.04
CA ALA A 14 0.02 2.39 -20.97
C ALA A 14 1.05 1.27 -20.72
N LEU A 15 1.37 0.97 -19.47
CA LEU A 15 2.29 -0.14 -19.15
C LEU A 15 2.12 -0.74 -17.75
N TYR A 16 0.88 -1.04 -17.35
CA TYR A 16 0.67 -1.97 -16.23
C TYR A 16 -0.23 -3.11 -16.70
N ASP A 17 0.39 -4.24 -17.03
CA ASP A 17 -0.25 -5.53 -17.35
C ASP A 17 -0.66 -6.29 -16.08
N GLU A 18 -0.83 -5.58 -14.96
CA GLU A 18 -1.25 -6.20 -13.72
C GLU A 18 -2.77 -6.33 -13.70
N ASP A 19 -3.24 -7.54 -13.98
CA ASP A 19 -4.63 -7.92 -13.76
C ASP A 19 -4.94 -7.91 -12.25
N LEU A 20 -5.72 -6.93 -11.79
CA LEU A 20 -6.12 -6.80 -10.38
C LEU A 20 -6.88 -8.04 -9.87
N LEU A 21 -7.59 -8.77 -10.74
CA LEU A 21 -8.25 -10.02 -10.37
C LEU A 21 -7.25 -11.14 -10.06
N LYS A 22 -5.97 -10.94 -10.40
CA LYS A 22 -4.85 -11.83 -10.06
C LYS A 22 -3.92 -11.22 -9.00
N ASN A 23 -4.20 -10.02 -8.52
CA ASN A 23 -3.43 -9.42 -7.44
C ASN A 23 -3.69 -10.20 -6.13
N PRO A 24 -2.65 -10.73 -5.47
CA PRO A 24 -2.84 -11.60 -4.32
C PRO A 24 -3.41 -10.86 -3.10
N PHE A 25 -3.17 -9.54 -2.97
CA PHE A 25 -3.77 -8.72 -1.92
C PHE A 25 -5.27 -8.54 -2.15
N TYR A 26 -5.67 -8.21 -3.38
CA TYR A 26 -7.08 -8.06 -3.72
C TYR A 26 -7.85 -9.38 -3.56
N LEU A 27 -7.28 -10.49 -4.03
CA LEU A 27 -7.86 -11.83 -3.82
C LEU A 27 -7.99 -12.18 -2.34
N ALA A 28 -6.99 -11.83 -1.51
CA ALA A 28 -7.06 -12.04 -0.07
C ALA A 28 -8.14 -11.16 0.59
N LEU A 29 -8.29 -9.90 0.17
CA LEU A 29 -9.35 -9.00 0.63
C LEU A 29 -10.74 -9.60 0.31
N GLN A 30 -10.97 -10.00 -0.93
CA GLN A 30 -12.25 -10.60 -1.34
C GLN A 30 -12.54 -11.91 -0.58
N LYS A 31 -11.53 -12.75 -0.36
CA LYS A 31 -11.68 -14.04 0.32
C LYS A 31 -11.93 -13.89 1.82
N TRP A 32 -11.18 -13.02 2.50
CA TRP A 32 -11.18 -12.94 3.95
C TRP A 32 -12.11 -11.87 4.49
N ARG A 33 -12.38 -10.81 3.71
CA ARG A 33 -13.20 -9.66 4.10
C ARG A 33 -14.14 -9.21 2.98
N PRO A 34 -15.03 -10.10 2.49
CA PRO A 34 -16.04 -9.73 1.49
C PRO A 34 -17.01 -8.63 1.98
N ASP A 35 -17.16 -8.50 3.30
CA ASP A 35 -17.91 -7.41 3.94
C ASP A 35 -17.35 -6.03 3.56
N LEU A 36 -16.04 -5.90 3.44
CA LEU A 36 -15.39 -4.63 3.13
C LEU A 36 -15.66 -4.18 1.70
N CYS A 37 -15.63 -5.08 0.71
CA CYS A 37 -15.93 -4.73 -0.68
C CYS A 37 -17.34 -4.14 -0.82
N ASN A 38 -18.34 -4.77 -0.19
CA ASN A 38 -19.71 -4.26 -0.18
C ASN A 38 -19.82 -2.92 0.55
N LYS A 39 -19.11 -2.77 1.68
CA LYS A 39 -19.09 -1.53 2.44
C LYS A 39 -18.47 -0.38 1.65
N VAL A 40 -17.38 -0.62 0.92
CA VAL A 40 -16.72 0.40 0.09
C VAL A 40 -17.68 0.93 -0.97
N ALA A 41 -18.42 0.05 -1.63
CA ALA A 41 -19.42 0.46 -2.63
C ALA A 41 -20.51 1.36 -2.03
N GLN A 42 -21.03 1.00 -0.85
CA GLN A 42 -22.08 1.77 -0.16
C GLN A 42 -21.65 3.17 0.26
N ILE A 43 -20.40 3.31 0.68
CA ILE A 43 -19.86 4.61 1.13
C ILE A 43 -19.20 5.40 -0.01
N HIS A 44 -19.31 4.90 -1.26
CA HIS A 44 -18.59 5.42 -2.43
C HIS A 44 -17.09 5.63 -2.14
N GLY A 45 -16.51 4.67 -1.43
CA GLY A 45 -15.13 4.69 -0.99
C GLY A 45 -14.16 4.20 -2.06
N ILE A 46 -12.90 4.09 -1.65
CA ILE A 46 -11.81 3.64 -2.50
C ILE A 46 -11.07 2.47 -1.85
N VAL A 47 -10.81 1.41 -2.60
CA VAL A 47 -9.92 0.32 -2.17
C VAL A 47 -8.50 0.61 -2.64
N LEU A 48 -7.53 0.61 -1.74
CA LEU A 48 -6.12 0.67 -2.08
C LEU A 48 -5.55 -0.74 -2.24
N VAL A 49 -4.92 -1.02 -3.38
CA VAL A 49 -4.29 -2.31 -3.64
C VAL A 49 -2.80 -2.10 -3.93
N PRO A 50 -1.89 -2.60 -3.07
CA PRO A 50 -0.48 -2.56 -3.38
C PRO A 50 -0.16 -3.41 -4.61
N CYS A 51 0.70 -2.89 -5.49
CA CYS A 51 1.23 -3.60 -6.63
C CYS A 51 1.83 -4.94 -6.20
N LYS A 52 1.52 -6.02 -6.91
CA LYS A 52 1.94 -7.39 -6.56
C LYS A 52 3.44 -7.51 -6.29
N GLY A 53 4.28 -6.82 -7.07
CA GLY A 53 5.75 -6.86 -6.91
C GLY A 53 6.27 -6.19 -5.63
N SER A 54 5.47 -5.35 -4.99
CA SER A 54 5.83 -4.65 -3.75
C SER A 54 5.46 -5.42 -2.48
N LEU A 55 4.63 -6.45 -2.61
CA LEU A 55 4.17 -7.26 -1.49
C LEU A 55 5.28 -8.23 -1.06
N THR A 56 5.54 -8.33 0.24
CA THR A 56 6.29 -9.46 0.78
C THR A 56 5.50 -10.74 0.50
N SER A 57 6.20 -11.83 0.16
CA SER A 57 5.67 -13.10 -0.37
C SER A 57 4.56 -13.79 0.45
N ASN A 58 4.19 -13.28 1.62
CA ASN A 58 3.09 -13.83 2.42
C ASN A 58 2.14 -12.73 2.94
N ILE A 59 0.97 -12.63 2.30
CA ILE A 59 -0.17 -11.89 2.87
C ILE A 59 -0.77 -12.79 3.94
N GLN A 60 -0.57 -12.41 5.20
CA GLN A 60 -1.04 -13.16 6.36
C GLN A 60 -2.48 -12.80 6.69
N SER A 61 -3.19 -13.71 7.36
CA SER A 61 -4.55 -13.49 7.88
C SER A 61 -4.68 -12.30 8.83
N THR A 62 -3.57 -11.79 9.35
CA THR A 62 -3.46 -10.58 10.18
C THR A 62 -3.33 -9.28 9.37
N CYS A 63 -3.51 -9.33 8.04
CA CYS A 63 -3.49 -8.15 7.20
C CYS A 63 -4.61 -7.18 7.63
N GLN A 64 -4.21 -5.96 8.00
CA GLN A 64 -5.14 -4.90 8.39
C GLN A 64 -5.77 -4.27 7.14
N PHE A 65 -6.71 -4.96 6.52
CA PHE A 65 -7.38 -4.50 5.31
C PHE A 65 -8.09 -3.17 5.49
N GLU A 66 -8.56 -2.84 6.70
CA GLU A 66 -9.18 -1.57 7.03
C GLU A 66 -8.28 -0.37 6.75
N SER A 67 -6.96 -0.51 6.90
CA SER A 67 -5.98 0.54 6.55
C SER A 67 -5.94 0.83 5.06
N TYR A 68 -6.52 -0.03 4.22
CA TYR A 68 -6.54 0.09 2.76
C TYR A 68 -7.92 0.46 2.21
N ILE A 69 -8.91 0.68 3.08
CA ILE A 69 -10.24 1.14 2.69
C ILE A 69 -10.34 2.62 2.99
N LEU A 70 -10.48 3.47 1.96
CA LEU A 70 -10.65 4.90 2.10
C LEU A 70 -12.13 5.28 2.08
N ILE A 71 -12.48 6.15 3.02
CA ILE A 71 -13.78 6.78 3.18
C ILE A 71 -13.61 8.26 2.80
N PRO A 72 -14.39 8.78 1.85
CA PRO A 72 -14.36 10.21 1.56
C PRO A 72 -14.86 11.00 2.78
N VAL A 73 -14.11 12.02 3.18
CA VAL A 73 -14.48 12.95 4.26
C VAL A 73 -14.18 14.38 3.80
N GLU A 74 -15.10 15.32 3.95
CA GLU A 74 -14.96 16.75 3.56
C GLU A 74 -13.92 17.01 2.43
N GLU A 75 -12.69 17.37 2.76
CA GLU A 75 -11.61 17.71 1.81
C GLU A 75 -10.51 16.62 1.63
N HIS A 76 -10.64 15.46 2.27
CA HIS A 76 -9.63 14.39 2.23
C HIS A 76 -10.27 12.98 2.35
N PHE A 77 -9.47 11.98 2.68
CA PHE A 77 -9.93 10.63 2.92
C PHE A 77 -9.48 10.16 4.29
N GLN A 78 -10.27 9.30 4.91
CA GLN A 78 -9.88 8.55 6.09
C GLN A 78 -9.88 7.07 5.79
N THR A 79 -8.89 6.34 6.26
CA THR A 79 -8.95 4.89 6.26
C THR A 79 -10.08 4.40 7.17
N LEU A 80 -10.56 3.19 6.99
CA LEU A 80 -11.61 2.63 7.83
C LEU A 80 -11.18 2.46 9.30
N ASN A 81 -9.87 2.44 9.59
CA ASN A 81 -9.32 2.49 10.95
C ASN A 81 -8.95 3.92 11.43
N GLY A 82 -9.40 4.97 10.73
CA GLY A 82 -9.34 6.35 11.21
C GLY A 82 -8.01 7.07 11.00
N LYS A 83 -7.21 6.68 9.98
CA LYS A 83 -5.97 7.38 9.61
C LYS A 83 -6.23 8.31 8.43
N ASP A 84 -5.63 9.50 8.45
CA ASP A 84 -5.86 10.49 7.40
C ASP A 84 -5.03 10.21 6.15
N VAL A 85 -5.65 10.37 4.99
CA VAL A 85 -5.07 10.12 3.67
C VAL A 85 -5.46 11.25 2.73
N PHE A 86 -4.49 11.80 2.00
CA PHE A 86 -4.71 12.86 1.02
C PHE A 86 -4.31 12.37 -0.36
N ILE A 87 -5.20 12.50 -1.33
CA ILE A 87 -4.89 12.22 -2.74
C ILE A 87 -4.55 13.55 -3.42
N GLN A 88 -3.34 13.65 -3.97
CA GLN A 88 -2.85 14.86 -4.65
C GLN A 88 -2.21 14.49 -5.98
N GLY A 89 -2.90 14.81 -7.08
CA GLY A 89 -2.53 14.34 -8.41
C GLY A 89 -2.52 12.82 -8.46
N ASN A 90 -1.41 12.23 -8.90
CA ASN A 90 -1.24 10.77 -8.98
C ASN A 90 -0.54 10.17 -7.75
N ARG A 91 -0.67 10.79 -6.57
CA ARG A 91 0.00 10.32 -5.35
C ARG A 91 -0.92 10.36 -4.15
N ILE A 92 -0.73 9.39 -3.27
CA ILE A 92 -1.30 9.35 -1.93
C ILE A 92 -0.28 9.96 -0.97
N LYS A 93 -0.71 10.84 -0.07
CA LYS A 93 0.06 11.35 1.06
C LYS A 93 -0.57 10.84 2.35
N LEU A 94 0.23 10.18 3.18
CA LEU A 94 -0.19 9.67 4.47
C LEU A 94 -0.18 10.80 5.50
N GLY A 95 -1.26 10.92 6.26
CA GLY A 95 -1.47 11.94 7.30
C GLY A 95 -1.43 11.37 8.72
N ALA A 96 -2.24 11.94 9.61
CA ALA A 96 -2.29 11.53 11.00
C ALA A 96 -2.71 10.04 11.14
N GLY A 97 -2.13 9.36 12.14
CA GLY A 97 -2.40 7.94 12.41
C GLY A 97 -1.48 6.94 11.70
N PHE A 98 -0.65 7.39 10.75
CA PHE A 98 0.42 6.57 10.16
C PHE A 98 1.74 6.74 10.93
N ALA A 99 2.53 5.66 11.02
CA ALA A 99 3.85 5.73 11.63
C ALA A 99 4.85 6.59 10.84
N SER A 100 4.62 6.76 9.53
CA SER A 100 5.44 7.57 8.63
C SER A 100 4.58 8.32 7.62
N LEU A 101 4.89 9.60 7.41
CA LEU A 101 4.19 10.48 6.46
C LEU A 101 4.75 10.31 5.05
N LEU A 102 4.55 9.13 4.47
CA LEU A 102 5.05 8.79 3.14
C LEU A 102 4.16 9.34 2.03
N SER A 103 4.74 9.51 0.85
CA SER A 103 3.98 9.74 -0.38
C SER A 103 4.11 8.56 -1.33
N VAL A 104 2.99 7.87 -1.57
CA VAL A 104 2.91 6.64 -2.38
C VAL A 104 2.38 6.98 -3.78
N PRO A 105 3.08 6.61 -4.86
CA PRO A 105 2.54 6.76 -6.22
C PRO A 105 1.29 5.90 -6.45
N ILE A 106 0.27 6.48 -7.07
CA ILE A 106 -0.86 5.77 -7.68
C ILE A 106 -0.41 5.34 -9.07
N LEU A 107 -0.50 4.04 -9.34
CA LEU A 107 -0.13 3.46 -10.63
C LEU A 107 -1.27 3.58 -11.63
N PHE A 108 -2.49 3.30 -11.17
CA PHE A 108 -3.72 3.42 -11.95
C PHE A 108 -4.95 3.40 -11.03
N GLU A 109 -6.09 3.77 -11.62
CA GLU A 109 -7.42 3.67 -11.04
C GLU A 109 -8.28 2.75 -11.90
N GLU A 110 -9.10 1.92 -11.26
CA GLU A 110 -10.10 1.09 -11.92
C GLU A 110 -11.41 1.09 -11.13
N THR A 111 -12.54 1.09 -11.84
CA THR A 111 -13.87 1.06 -11.22
C THR A 111 -14.41 -0.37 -11.24
N PHE A 112 -14.81 -0.88 -10.08
CA PHE A 112 -15.44 -2.19 -9.92
C PHE A 112 -16.90 -2.05 -9.53
N TYR A 113 -17.68 -3.08 -9.84
CA TYR A 113 -19.07 -3.21 -9.43
C TYR A 113 -19.22 -4.42 -8.53
N ASN A 114 -19.96 -4.27 -7.43
CA ASN A 114 -20.34 -5.41 -6.60
C ASN A 114 -21.56 -6.15 -7.20
N GLU A 115 -22.02 -7.21 -6.53
CA GLU A 115 -23.18 -8.01 -6.96
C GLU A 115 -24.50 -7.22 -6.99
N LYS A 116 -24.55 -6.03 -6.37
CA LYS A 116 -25.72 -5.14 -6.33
C LYS A 116 -25.63 -4.02 -7.37
N GLU A 117 -24.68 -4.09 -8.30
CA GLU A 117 -24.40 -3.06 -9.30
C GLU A 117 -23.96 -1.71 -8.68
N GLU A 118 -23.55 -1.71 -7.41
CA GLU A 118 -22.96 -0.53 -6.78
C GLU A 118 -21.48 -0.45 -7.14
N SER A 119 -21.04 0.71 -7.58
CA SER A 119 -19.65 0.93 -7.99
C SER A 119 -18.76 1.39 -6.83
N PHE A 120 -17.48 1.04 -6.92
CA PHE A 120 -16.41 1.61 -6.10
C PHE A 120 -15.13 1.75 -6.93
N SER A 121 -14.30 2.73 -6.57
CA SER A 121 -12.98 2.89 -7.18
C SER A 121 -11.94 2.03 -6.45
N LEU A 122 -10.98 1.54 -7.20
CA LEU A 122 -9.80 0.85 -6.71
C LEU A 122 -8.57 1.58 -7.24
N LEU A 123 -7.66 1.94 -6.35
CA LEU A 123 -6.37 2.54 -6.72
C LEU A 123 -5.27 1.53 -6.48
N CYS A 124 -4.56 1.17 -7.56
CA CYS A 124 -3.33 0.40 -7.43
C CYS A 124 -2.20 1.34 -7.04
N ILE A 125 -1.45 0.98 -5.99
CA ILE A 125 -0.40 1.82 -5.41
C ILE A 125 0.96 1.13 -5.49
N ALA A 126 2.02 1.91 -5.67
CA ALA A 126 3.35 1.36 -5.94
C ALA A 126 3.91 0.49 -4.80
N HIS A 127 3.53 0.76 -3.55
CA HIS A 127 3.96 0.00 -2.39
C HIS A 127 2.95 0.09 -1.23
N PRO A 128 3.00 -0.84 -0.24
CA PRO A 128 2.17 -0.76 0.96
C PRO A 128 2.31 0.59 1.68
N LEU A 129 1.25 1.01 2.40
CA LEU A 129 1.21 2.29 3.12
C LEU A 129 2.20 2.32 4.30
N GLU A 130 2.37 1.19 4.97
CA GLU A 130 3.30 1.04 6.09
C GLU A 130 4.18 -0.18 5.84
N LYS A 131 5.48 -0.04 6.15
CA LYS A 131 6.33 -1.22 6.27
C LYS A 131 5.83 -1.99 7.49
N ARG A 132 5.53 -3.27 7.31
CA ARG A 132 5.26 -4.14 8.46
C ARG A 132 6.56 -4.17 9.26
N GLU A 133 6.58 -3.54 10.42
CA GLU A 133 7.63 -3.83 11.38
C GLU A 133 7.47 -5.30 11.72
N SER A 134 8.47 -6.12 11.37
CA SER A 134 8.64 -7.36 12.09
C SER A 134 8.76 -6.93 13.53
N SER A 135 7.71 -7.15 14.33
CA SER A 135 7.77 -7.02 15.76
C SER A 135 8.80 -8.04 16.24
N GLY A 136 10.08 -7.64 16.16
CA GLY A 136 11.14 -8.20 16.96
C GLY A 136 10.71 -7.91 18.38
N ILE A 137 10.17 -8.93 19.02
CA ILE A 137 9.95 -8.93 20.46
C ILE A 137 11.30 -8.56 21.07
N LEU A 138 11.32 -7.50 21.88
CA LEU A 138 12.49 -7.11 22.66
C LEU A 138 13.00 -8.32 23.45
N GLY A 139 14.15 -8.81 23.00
CA GLY A 139 14.88 -9.95 23.54
C GLY A 139 16.22 -10.02 22.82
N GLU A 140 17.10 -9.09 23.17
CA GLU A 140 18.56 -9.16 23.07
C GLU A 140 19.12 -10.13 22.01
N ASN A 141 19.21 -9.70 20.74
CA ASN A 141 20.24 -10.13 19.79
C ASN A 141 20.27 -9.16 18.61
N LEU A 142 21.43 -8.54 18.36
CA LEU A 142 21.68 -7.70 17.18
C LEU A 142 21.82 -8.60 15.95
N VAL A 143 20.73 -8.75 15.18
CA VAL A 143 20.77 -9.43 13.88
C VAL A 143 21.23 -8.41 12.84
N LEU A 144 22.51 -8.47 12.46
CA LEU A 144 23.02 -7.72 11.31
C LEU A 144 22.76 -8.51 10.03
N ILE A 145 21.94 -7.98 9.13
CA ILE A 145 21.59 -8.63 7.85
C ILE A 145 22.64 -8.24 6.79
N TRP A 146 23.45 -9.20 6.35
CA TRP A 146 24.29 -9.07 5.16
C TRP A 146 24.18 -10.29 4.26
N ARG A 147 23.74 -10.08 3.00
CA ARG A 147 23.71 -11.08 1.90
C ARG A 147 23.18 -12.48 2.27
N ASN A 148 22.03 -12.55 2.95
CA ASN A 148 21.31 -13.81 3.21
C ASN A 148 22.06 -14.87 4.03
N VAL A 149 23.08 -14.51 4.81
CA VAL A 149 23.75 -15.43 5.73
C VAL A 149 23.38 -15.08 7.18
N PHE A 150 22.85 -16.05 7.92
CA PHE A 150 22.54 -15.93 9.34
C PHE A 150 23.81 -16.29 10.12
N VAL A 151 24.36 -15.34 10.89
CA VAL A 151 25.44 -15.61 11.83
C VAL A 151 24.95 -15.22 13.22
N GLU A 152 24.72 -16.23 14.06
CA GLU A 152 24.44 -16.01 15.48
C GLU A 152 25.77 -15.67 16.19
N LEU A 153 25.86 -14.48 16.79
CA LEU A 153 27.00 -14.09 17.61
C LEU A 153 26.54 -14.06 19.08
N PRO A 154 27.24 -14.75 20.00
CA PRO A 154 26.95 -14.65 21.42
C PRO A 154 27.22 -13.23 21.94
N SER A 155 26.48 -12.86 22.99
CA SER A 155 26.35 -11.51 23.56
C SER A 155 27.65 -10.82 24.02
N ASP A 156 28.76 -11.56 24.07
CA ASP A 156 30.05 -11.09 24.56
C ASP A 156 30.94 -10.45 23.46
N ILE A 157 30.48 -10.44 22.21
CA ILE A 157 31.25 -9.87 21.09
C ILE A 157 31.05 -8.35 21.03
N ILE A 158 32.05 -7.63 21.55
CA ILE A 158 32.19 -6.19 21.32
C ILE A 158 32.65 -5.99 19.88
N VAL A 159 31.77 -5.51 19.01
CA VAL A 159 32.14 -5.08 17.65
C VAL A 159 32.90 -3.76 17.76
N THR A 160 34.21 -3.82 17.98
CA THR A 160 35.07 -2.64 17.80
C THR A 160 35.13 -2.32 16.32
N ASN A 161 34.60 -1.15 15.95
CA ASN A 161 34.78 -0.54 14.62
C ASN A 161 36.25 -0.66 14.19
N ILE A 162 36.49 -1.28 13.05
CA ILE A 162 37.75 -1.13 12.32
C ILE A 162 37.40 -0.40 11.02
N LEU A 163 38.06 0.76 10.88
CA LEU A 163 38.07 1.68 9.74
C LEU A 163 38.19 1.00 8.38
#